data_AF-A0A9I9CHQ4-F1
#
_entry.id   AF-A0A9I9CHQ4-F1
#
_cell.length_a   1.000
_cell.length_b   1.000
_cell.length_c   1.000
_cell.angle_alpha   90.00
_cell.angle_beta   90.00
_cell.angle_gamma   90.00
#
_symmetry.space_group_name_H-M   'P 1'
#
loop_
_entity.id
_entity.type
_entity.pdbx_description
1 polymer ?
#
loop_
_entity_poly.entity_id
_entity_poly.type
_entity_poly.pdbx_seq_one_letter_code
_entity_poly.pdbx_strand_id
1 'polypeptide(L)'
;MKATKRPIQAVATWVRRQPPKIKAFLAVVSGMAALVFLRFVVHDHDNLFVAAEAVHAIGISVLIYKLMKERTCAGLSLKSQELTALFLAVRLYCSFVMEYDIHTLLDTATLVTTLWVIYMIRFKLRSSYMEDKDNFPIYYVAVPCALLSFVIHPTTVHNIINRIAWAFCVYLEAVSVLPQLRVMQNTKVWEMFPVFHRI
;
A
#
# COMPACT_ATOMS: atom_id res chain seq x y z
N MET A 1 -9.33 27.36 -33.90
CA MET A 1 -9.24 25.94 -33.46
C MET A 1 -10.03 25.78 -32.17
N LYS A 2 -11.14 25.01 -32.17
CA LYS A 2 -11.98 24.79 -30.98
C LYS A 2 -11.31 23.76 -30.06
N ALA A 3 -11.00 24.14 -28.83
CA ALA A 3 -10.43 23.24 -27.83
C ALA A 3 -11.43 22.12 -27.49
N THR A 4 -11.07 20.88 -27.81
CA THR A 4 -11.82 19.67 -27.46
C THR A 4 -11.84 19.53 -25.93
N LYS A 5 -12.96 19.84 -25.28
CA LYS A 5 -13.10 19.65 -23.82
C LYS A 5 -12.93 18.17 -23.51
N ARG A 6 -12.05 17.82 -22.57
CA ARG A 6 -11.84 16.42 -22.16
C ARG A 6 -13.18 15.84 -21.69
N PRO A 7 -13.53 14.59 -22.05
CA PRO A 7 -14.85 14.00 -21.75
C PRO A 7 -15.18 14.04 -20.24
N ILE A 8 -14.16 13.85 -19.40
CA ILE A 8 -14.26 13.95 -17.94
C ILE A 8 -14.70 15.35 -17.48
N GLN A 9 -14.19 16.41 -18.14
CA GLN A 9 -14.55 17.79 -17.81
C GLN A 9 -15.98 18.13 -18.26
N ALA A 10 -16.45 17.56 -19.38
CA ALA A 10 -17.82 17.73 -19.84
C ALA A 10 -18.82 17.10 -18.86
N VAL A 11 -18.55 15.86 -18.42
CA VAL A 11 -19.35 15.15 -17.42
C VAL A 11 -19.37 15.90 -16.09
N ALA A 12 -18.20 16.30 -15.57
CA ALA A 12 -18.11 17.05 -14.32
C ALA A 12 -18.89 18.37 -14.35
N THR A 13 -18.84 19.10 -15.47
CA THR A 13 -19.57 20.35 -15.64
C THR A 13 -21.08 20.12 -15.72
N TRP A 14 -21.50 19.04 -16.37
CA TRP A 14 -22.90 18.65 -16.47
C TRP A 14 -23.48 18.24 -15.10
N VAL A 15 -22.76 17.42 -14.32
CA VAL A 15 -23.18 17.01 -12.96
C VAL A 15 -23.35 18.24 -12.05
N ARG A 16 -22.44 19.22 -12.12
CA ARG A 16 -22.52 20.44 -11.31
C ARG A 16 -23.78 21.27 -11.58
N ARG A 17 -24.29 21.24 -12.81
CA ARG A 17 -25.48 21.99 -13.25
C ARG A 17 -26.82 21.32 -12.88
N GLN A 18 -26.80 20.09 -12.38
CA GLN A 18 -28.03 19.37 -12.04
C GLN A 18 -28.68 19.89 -10.74
N PRO A 19 -30.02 19.86 -10.64
CA PRO A 19 -30.75 20.22 -9.43
C PRO A 19 -30.42 19.24 -8.26
N PRO A 20 -30.61 19.68 -7.00
CA PRO A 20 -30.21 18.90 -5.82
C PRO A 20 -30.87 17.52 -5.75
N LYS A 21 -32.11 17.36 -6.24
CA LYS A 21 -32.81 16.06 -6.32
C LYS A 21 -32.11 15.07 -7.26
N ILE A 22 -31.65 15.53 -8.43
CA ILE A 22 -30.94 14.69 -9.41
C ILE A 22 -29.54 14.35 -8.89
N LYS A 23 -28.86 15.28 -8.21
CA LYS A 23 -27.58 15.00 -7.56
C LYS A 23 -27.72 13.93 -6.48
N ALA A 24 -28.76 14.01 -5.64
CA ALA A 24 -29.04 13.01 -4.63
C ALA A 24 -29.34 11.63 -5.26
N PHE A 25 -30.15 11.60 -6.32
CA PHE A 25 -30.44 10.37 -7.06
C PHE A 25 -29.16 9.75 -7.69
N LEU A 26 -28.34 10.55 -8.37
CA LEU A 26 -27.07 10.09 -8.94
C LEU A 26 -26.11 9.59 -7.86
N ALA A 27 -26.04 10.26 -6.71
CA ALA A 27 -25.23 9.81 -5.58
C ALA A 27 -25.72 8.45 -5.05
N VAL A 28 -27.03 8.29 -4.85
CA VAL A 28 -27.62 7.02 -4.39
C VAL A 28 -27.38 5.90 -5.40
N VAL A 29 -27.63 6.12 -6.69
CA VAL A 29 -27.40 5.13 -7.74
C VAL A 29 -25.92 4.76 -7.83
N SER A 30 -25.02 5.75 -7.77
CA SER A 30 -23.58 5.49 -7.77
C SER A 30 -23.13 4.72 -6.52
N GLY A 31 -23.70 5.02 -5.34
CA GLY A 31 -23.45 4.31 -4.10
C GLY A 31 -23.96 2.87 -4.16
N MET A 32 -25.17 2.64 -4.67
CA MET A 32 -25.73 1.30 -4.87
C MET A 32 -24.91 0.49 -5.88
N ALA A 33 -24.53 1.10 -7.00
CA ALA A 33 -23.67 0.45 -7.99
C ALA A 33 -22.30 0.09 -7.39
N ALA A 34 -21.70 0.98 -6.60
CA ALA A 34 -20.46 0.71 -5.89
C ALA A 34 -20.62 -0.42 -4.86
N LEU A 35 -21.74 -0.48 -4.13
CA LEU A 35 -22.02 -1.56 -3.17
C LEU A 35 -22.25 -2.91 -3.86
N VAL A 36 -22.95 -2.94 -5.00
CA VAL A 36 -23.14 -4.16 -5.80
C VAL A 36 -21.82 -4.62 -6.40
N PHE A 37 -21.03 -3.69 -6.95
CA PHE A 37 -19.70 -3.99 -7.46
C PHE A 37 -18.78 -4.52 -6.35
N LEU A 38 -18.74 -3.86 -5.19
CA LEU A 38 -18.02 -4.35 -4.01
C LEU A 38 -18.48 -5.75 -3.64
N ARG A 39 -19.79 -5.99 -3.54
CA ARG A 39 -20.31 -7.32 -3.19
C ARG A 39 -19.91 -8.40 -4.20
N PHE A 40 -19.91 -8.08 -5.49
CA PHE A 40 -19.49 -9.01 -6.55
C PHE A 40 -17.98 -9.29 -6.50
N VAL A 41 -17.16 -8.24 -6.38
CA VAL A 41 -15.70 -8.33 -6.30
C VAL A 41 -15.26 -9.07 -5.04
N VAL A 42 -15.94 -8.83 -3.92
CA VAL A 42 -15.65 -9.41 -2.61
C VAL A 42 -16.18 -10.84 -2.48
N HIS A 43 -17.06 -11.32 -3.38
CA HIS A 43 -17.63 -12.67 -3.27
C HIS A 43 -16.57 -13.77 -3.35
N ASP A 44 -15.49 -13.56 -4.12
CA ASP A 44 -14.31 -14.43 -4.17
C ASP A 44 -13.11 -13.76 -3.45
N HIS A 45 -13.14 -13.79 -2.13
CA HIS A 45 -12.05 -13.27 -1.29
C HIS A 45 -10.69 -13.93 -1.63
N ASP A 46 -10.70 -15.22 -1.97
CA ASP A 46 -9.48 -15.99 -2.28
C ASP A 46 -8.79 -15.49 -3.54
N ASN A 47 -9.56 -15.14 -4.58
CA ASN A 47 -9.03 -14.59 -5.83
C ASN A 47 -8.41 -13.21 -5.61
N LEU A 48 -9.02 -12.38 -4.76
CA LEU A 48 -8.47 -11.06 -4.39
C LEU A 48 -7.17 -11.20 -3.61
N PHE A 49 -7.11 -12.16 -2.69
CA PHE A 49 -5.92 -12.42 -1.88
C PHE A 49 -4.77 -12.90 -2.76
N VAL A 50 -5.00 -13.89 -3.63
CA VAL A 50 -4.00 -14.38 -4.58
C VAL A 50 -3.52 -13.26 -5.50
N ALA A 51 -4.43 -12.41 -5.99
CA ALA A 51 -4.07 -11.28 -6.83
C ALA A 51 -3.20 -10.24 -6.09
N ALA A 52 -3.55 -9.92 -4.84
CA ALA A 52 -2.77 -9.00 -4.02
C ALA A 52 -1.35 -9.52 -3.78
N GLU A 53 -1.21 -10.78 -3.37
CA GLU A 53 0.09 -11.41 -3.15
C GLU A 53 0.91 -11.54 -4.46
N ALA A 54 0.28 -11.86 -5.58
CA ALA A 54 0.94 -11.89 -6.88
C ALA A 54 1.48 -10.51 -7.30
N VAL A 55 0.69 -9.44 -7.12
CA VAL A 55 1.13 -8.06 -7.38
C VAL A 55 2.29 -7.69 -6.47
N HIS A 56 2.25 -8.11 -5.21
CA HIS A 56 3.31 -7.84 -4.24
C HIS A 56 4.61 -8.57 -4.63
N ALA A 57 4.52 -9.85 -5.00
CA ALA A 57 5.64 -10.65 -5.50
C ALA A 57 6.28 -10.07 -6.77
N ILE A 58 5.46 -9.58 -7.72
CA ILE A 58 5.95 -8.90 -8.92
C ILE A 58 6.67 -7.58 -8.53
N GLY A 59 6.06 -6.78 -7.66
CA GLY A 59 6.61 -5.52 -7.19
C GLY A 59 7.99 -5.69 -6.55
N ILE A 60 8.14 -6.66 -5.63
CA ILE A 60 9.43 -6.93 -4.97
C ILE A 60 10.46 -7.49 -5.96
N SER A 61 10.04 -8.32 -6.93
CA SER A 61 10.93 -8.86 -7.97
C SER A 61 11.50 -7.75 -8.86
N VAL A 62 10.68 -6.79 -9.27
CA VAL A 62 11.13 -5.61 -10.02
C VAL A 62 12.08 -4.75 -9.18
N LEU A 63 11.78 -4.57 -7.89
CA LEU A 63 12.67 -3.83 -6.98
C LEU A 63 14.03 -4.52 -6.85
N ILE A 64 14.05 -5.84 -6.66
CA ILE A 64 15.28 -6.64 -6.57
C ILE A 64 16.11 -6.48 -7.85
N TYR A 65 15.48 -6.67 -9.02
CA TYR A 65 16.14 -6.49 -10.31
C TYR A 65 16.79 -5.11 -10.43
N LYS A 66 16.07 -4.06 -10.03
CA LYS A 66 16.59 -2.68 -10.02
C LYS A 66 17.80 -2.53 -9.10
N LEU A 67 17.72 -3.02 -7.86
CA LEU A 67 18.83 -2.94 -6.89
C LEU A 67 20.07 -3.70 -7.37
N MET A 68 19.88 -4.86 -8.01
CA MET A 68 20.97 -5.67 -8.56
C MET A 68 21.63 -4.99 -9.77
N LYS A 69 20.82 -4.41 -10.66
CA LYS A 69 21.29 -3.79 -11.91
C LYS A 69 21.92 -2.43 -11.68
N GLU A 70 21.24 -1.54 -10.96
CA GLU A 70 21.66 -0.14 -10.78
C GLU A 70 22.64 0.03 -9.62
N ARG A 71 22.73 -0.95 -8.71
CA ARG A 71 23.61 -0.92 -7.53
C ARG A 71 23.43 0.35 -6.70
N THR A 72 22.20 0.84 -6.61
CA THR A 72 21.80 2.01 -5.81
C THR A 72 20.43 1.78 -5.20
N CYS A 73 20.21 2.34 -4.00
CA CYS A 73 18.91 2.39 -3.34
C CYS A 73 18.40 3.84 -3.17
N ALA A 74 18.94 4.78 -3.95
CA ALA A 74 18.49 6.17 -3.94
C ALA A 74 16.98 6.26 -4.26
N GLY A 75 16.24 7.01 -3.44
CA GLY A 75 14.79 7.16 -3.55
C GLY A 75 13.96 5.99 -3.00
N LEU A 76 14.58 4.98 -2.38
CA LEU A 76 13.89 3.90 -1.68
C LEU A 76 13.81 4.18 -0.17
N SER A 77 12.62 4.06 0.40
CA SER A 77 12.38 4.19 1.84
C SER A 77 12.63 2.86 2.54
N LEU A 78 13.61 2.83 3.44
CA LEU A 78 13.83 1.70 4.33
C LEU A 78 12.66 1.53 5.29
N LYS A 79 12.07 2.65 5.76
CA LYS A 79 10.93 2.63 6.68
C LYS A 79 9.69 1.95 6.08
N SER A 80 9.44 2.14 4.79
CA SER A 80 8.38 1.41 4.10
C SER A 80 8.67 -0.09 4.03
N GLN A 81 9.91 -0.50 3.72
CA GLN A 81 10.30 -1.92 3.70
C GLN A 81 10.18 -2.57 5.09
N GLU A 82 10.54 -1.85 6.16
CA GLU A 82 10.37 -2.33 7.55
C GLU A 82 8.90 -2.53 7.92
N LEU A 83 8.03 -1.61 7.53
CA LEU A 83 6.59 -1.76 7.69
C LEU A 83 6.05 -2.95 6.89
N THR A 84 6.56 -3.14 5.67
CA THR A 84 6.22 -4.30 4.83
C THR A 84 6.60 -5.62 5.49
N ALA A 85 7.83 -5.73 5.97
CA ALA A 85 8.29 -6.91 6.69
C ALA A 85 7.46 -7.18 7.96
N LEU A 86 7.07 -6.13 8.69
CA LEU A 86 6.27 -6.25 9.90
C LEU A 86 4.88 -6.83 9.60
N PHE A 87 4.14 -6.30 8.62
CA PHE A 87 2.81 -6.84 8.34
C PHE A 87 2.89 -8.25 7.74
N LEU A 88 3.88 -8.54 6.87
CA LEU A 88 4.09 -9.87 6.30
C LEU A 88 4.42 -10.89 7.40
N ALA A 89 5.22 -10.52 8.40
CA ALA A 89 5.51 -11.41 9.53
C ALA A 89 4.26 -11.74 10.35
N VAL A 90 3.40 -10.73 10.62
CA VAL A 90 2.13 -10.97 11.33
C VAL A 90 1.15 -11.75 10.48
N ARG A 91 1.08 -11.49 9.16
CA ARG A 91 0.28 -12.26 8.21
C ARG A 91 0.69 -13.72 8.18
N LEU A 92 1.99 -13.98 8.05
CA LEU A 92 2.53 -15.34 8.04
C LEU A 92 2.18 -16.08 9.34
N TYR A 93 2.28 -15.42 10.49
CA TYR A 93 1.81 -15.98 11.76
C TYR A 93 0.31 -16.32 11.72
N CYS A 94 -0.53 -15.40 11.24
CA CYS A 94 -1.97 -15.64 11.12
C CYS A 94 -2.27 -16.81 10.18
N SER A 95 -1.56 -16.89 9.04
CA SER A 95 -1.64 -17.98 8.06
C SER A 95 -1.34 -19.32 8.73
N PHE A 96 -0.20 -19.47 9.41
CA PHE A 96 0.13 -20.71 10.13
C PHE A 96 -0.90 -21.14 11.18
N VAL A 97 -1.56 -20.20 11.86
CA VAL A 97 -2.48 -20.50 12.97
C VAL A 97 -3.93 -20.64 12.50
N MET A 98 -4.32 -20.01 11.40
CA MET A 98 -5.70 -19.96 10.90
C MET A 98 -5.91 -20.78 9.63
N GLU A 99 -4.94 -20.77 8.70
CA GLU A 99 -5.09 -21.28 7.33
C GLU A 99 -3.79 -21.98 6.88
N TYR A 100 -3.73 -23.30 7.06
CA TYR A 100 -2.54 -24.09 6.74
C TYR A 100 -2.44 -24.41 5.23
N ASP A 101 -2.31 -23.38 4.39
CA ASP A 101 -2.41 -23.49 2.92
C ASP A 101 -1.19 -22.91 2.18
N ILE A 102 -1.17 -23.05 0.84
CA ILE A 102 -0.19 -22.55 -0.13
C ILE A 102 0.11 -21.05 0.02
N HIS A 103 -0.82 -20.30 0.61
CA HIS A 103 -0.65 -18.91 1.02
C HIS A 103 0.54 -18.70 1.96
N THR A 104 0.78 -19.64 2.88
CA THR A 104 1.92 -19.62 3.80
C THR A 104 3.25 -19.60 3.04
N LEU A 105 3.35 -20.35 1.93
CA LEU A 105 4.56 -20.41 1.12
C LEU A 105 4.82 -19.08 0.41
N LEU A 106 3.76 -18.46 -0.11
CA LEU A 106 3.84 -17.18 -0.82
C LEU A 106 4.22 -16.05 0.13
N ASP A 107 3.56 -15.97 1.29
CA ASP A 107 3.88 -15.00 2.35
C ASP A 107 5.33 -15.15 2.83
N THR A 108 5.79 -16.39 3.00
CA THR A 108 7.18 -16.68 3.39
C THR A 108 8.16 -16.18 2.32
N ALA A 109 7.90 -16.47 1.04
CA ALA A 109 8.75 -16.03 -0.06
C ALA A 109 8.82 -14.49 -0.15
N THR A 110 7.68 -13.82 -0.01
CA THR A 110 7.59 -12.35 -0.02
C THR A 110 8.29 -11.73 1.19
N LEU A 111 8.18 -12.35 2.38
CA LEU A 111 8.89 -11.89 3.57
C LEU A 111 10.41 -12.03 3.43
N VAL A 112 10.90 -13.19 2.96
CA VAL A 112 12.34 -13.43 2.76
C VAL A 112 12.93 -12.45 1.76
N THR A 113 12.23 -12.20 0.65
CA THR A 113 12.68 -11.23 -0.37
C THR A 113 12.68 -9.79 0.16
N THR A 114 11.68 -9.41 0.96
CA THR A 114 11.64 -8.11 1.63
C THR A 114 12.79 -7.95 2.62
N LEU A 115 13.08 -8.97 3.44
CA LEU A 115 14.23 -8.97 4.36
C LEU A 115 15.56 -8.86 3.61
N TRP A 116 15.68 -9.50 2.45
CA TRP A 116 16.85 -9.35 1.58
C TRP A 116 17.00 -7.92 1.06
N VAL A 117 15.91 -7.24 0.67
CA VAL A 117 15.93 -5.82 0.30
C VAL A 117 16.38 -4.94 1.47
N ILE A 118 15.85 -5.17 2.66
CA ILE A 118 16.27 -4.46 3.89
C ILE A 118 17.76 -4.66 4.15
N TYR A 119 18.26 -5.90 4.03
CA TYR A 119 19.69 -6.21 4.15
C TYR A 119 20.52 -5.45 3.10
N MET A 120 20.08 -5.44 1.85
CA MET A 120 20.75 -4.73 0.77
C MET A 120 20.86 -3.23 1.07
N ILE A 121 19.78 -2.58 1.52
CA ILE A 121 19.80 -1.14 1.88
C ILE A 121 20.73 -0.89 3.07
N ARG A 122 20.61 -1.68 4.15
CA ARG A 122 21.34 -1.43 5.41
C ARG A 122 22.84 -1.70 5.31
N PHE A 123 23.26 -2.69 4.50
CA PHE A 123 24.65 -3.16 4.49
C PHE A 123 25.36 -2.99 3.16
N LYS A 124 24.72 -3.32 2.03
CA LYS A 124 25.40 -3.34 0.72
C LYS A 124 25.32 -2.01 -0.03
N LEU A 125 24.18 -1.32 0.08
CA LEU A 125 23.86 -0.09 -0.65
C LEU A 125 23.73 1.13 0.27
N ARG A 126 24.18 1.01 1.53
CA ARG A 126 24.05 2.03 2.57
C ARG A 126 24.55 3.42 2.13
N SER A 127 25.61 3.48 1.33
CA SER A 127 26.17 4.74 0.83
C SER A 127 25.22 5.51 -0.08
N SER A 128 24.28 4.83 -0.75
CA SER A 128 23.28 5.44 -1.63
C SER A 128 21.94 5.70 -0.95
N TYR A 129 21.79 5.30 0.32
CA TYR A 129 20.58 5.49 1.09
C TYR A 129 20.45 6.95 1.55
N MET A 130 19.29 7.56 1.30
CA MET A 130 19.01 8.97 1.58
C MET A 130 18.30 9.13 2.93
N GLU A 131 19.03 8.90 4.03
CA GLU A 131 18.49 8.91 5.40
C GLU A 131 17.81 10.24 5.76
N ASP A 132 18.36 11.36 5.27
CA ASP A 132 17.82 12.70 5.48
C ASP A 132 16.42 12.90 4.84
N LYS A 133 16.12 12.15 3.78
CA LYS A 133 14.81 12.19 3.11
C LYS A 133 13.81 11.19 3.68
N ASP A 134 14.29 10.08 4.27
CA ASP A 134 13.47 9.00 4.83
C ASP A 134 13.20 9.20 6.33
N ASN A 135 12.71 10.40 6.66
CA ASN A 135 12.49 10.85 8.04
C ASN A 135 11.07 10.58 8.56
N PHE A 136 10.32 9.69 7.93
CA PHE A 136 8.95 9.37 8.33
C PHE A 136 8.94 8.43 9.54
N PRO A 137 8.35 8.81 10.70
CA PRO A 137 8.33 7.95 11.87
C PRO A 137 7.33 6.79 11.73
N ILE A 138 7.81 5.55 11.85
CA ILE A 138 7.02 4.30 11.70
C ILE A 138 5.84 4.24 12.68
N TYR A 139 6.01 4.77 13.89
CA TYR A 139 4.97 4.71 14.93
C TYR A 139 3.70 5.49 14.55
N TYR A 140 3.79 6.52 13.70
CA TYR A 140 2.59 7.22 13.19
C TYR A 140 1.69 6.34 12.35
N VAL A 141 2.20 5.21 11.87
CA VAL A 141 1.43 4.24 11.10
C VAL A 141 1.11 3.02 11.96
N ALA A 142 2.13 2.44 12.61
CA ALA A 142 1.95 1.21 13.39
C ALA A 142 0.99 1.39 14.58
N VAL A 143 1.06 2.52 15.31
CA VAL A 143 0.21 2.73 16.50
C VAL A 143 -1.26 2.89 16.14
N PRO A 144 -1.66 3.76 15.19
CA PRO A 144 -3.05 3.84 14.75
C PRO A 144 -3.59 2.52 14.22
N CYS A 145 -2.80 1.76 13.45
CA CYS A 145 -3.22 0.43 12.96
C CYS A 145 -3.47 -0.55 14.12
N ALA A 146 -2.61 -0.55 15.15
CA ALA A 146 -2.79 -1.39 16.33
C ALA A 146 -4.03 -0.97 17.15
N LEU A 147 -4.21 0.32 17.42
CA LEU A 147 -5.38 0.81 18.13
C LEU A 147 -6.67 0.49 17.37
N LEU A 148 -6.67 0.67 16.05
CA LEU A 148 -7.83 0.36 15.22
C LEU A 148 -8.13 -1.14 15.22
N SER A 149 -7.12 -2.02 15.21
CA SER A 149 -7.34 -3.47 15.23
C SER A 149 -7.93 -3.99 16.54
N PHE A 150 -7.66 -3.32 17.68
CA PHE A 150 -8.33 -3.63 18.94
C PHE A 150 -9.82 -3.31 18.91
N VAL A 151 -10.20 -2.20 18.26
CA VAL A 151 -11.60 -1.72 18.22
C VAL A 151 -12.38 -2.38 17.08
N ILE A 152 -11.75 -2.55 15.91
CA ILE A 152 -12.36 -3.04 14.68
C ILE A 152 -11.55 -4.26 14.21
N HIS A 153 -12.13 -5.43 14.40
CA HIS A 153 -11.57 -6.71 13.95
C HIS A 153 -12.73 -7.64 13.58
N PRO A 154 -12.59 -8.49 12.54
CA PRO A 154 -13.68 -9.30 12.03
C PRO A 154 -14.14 -10.33 13.08
N THR A 155 -15.44 -10.59 13.19
CA THR A 155 -15.98 -11.61 14.11
C THR A 155 -15.95 -12.99 13.43
N THR A 156 -14.95 -13.80 13.78
CA THR A 156 -14.76 -15.16 13.23
C THR A 156 -14.63 -16.18 14.37
N VAL A 157 -14.58 -17.47 14.02
CA VAL A 157 -14.44 -18.59 14.97
C VAL A 157 -13.09 -18.64 15.69
N HIS A 158 -12.11 -17.86 15.24
CA HIS A 158 -10.74 -17.89 15.75
C HIS A 158 -10.59 -17.12 17.06
N ASN A 159 -9.53 -17.43 17.81
CA ASN A 159 -9.18 -16.72 19.04
C ASN A 159 -9.07 -15.20 18.82
N ILE A 160 -9.47 -14.42 19.82
CA ILE A 160 -9.49 -12.94 19.75
C ILE A 160 -8.12 -12.35 19.38
N ILE A 161 -7.03 -12.95 19.85
CA ILE A 161 -5.66 -12.52 19.55
C ILE A 161 -5.38 -12.65 18.04
N ASN A 162 -5.74 -13.78 17.43
CA ASN A 162 -5.54 -14.02 15.99
C ASN A 162 -6.38 -13.06 15.15
N ARG A 163 -7.62 -12.79 15.58
CA ARG A 163 -8.51 -11.83 14.90
C ARG A 163 -7.95 -10.41 14.92
N ILE A 164 -7.40 -9.98 16.06
CA ILE A 164 -6.77 -8.66 16.20
C ILE A 164 -5.46 -8.60 15.40
N ALA A 165 -4.63 -9.65 15.46
CA ALA A 165 -3.37 -9.73 14.71
C ALA A 165 -3.61 -9.68 13.19
N TRP A 166 -4.62 -10.41 12.71
CA TRP A 166 -5.04 -10.37 11.31
C TRP A 166 -5.55 -8.98 10.90
N ALA A 167 -6.41 -8.36 11.71
CA ALA A 167 -6.87 -7.00 11.43
C ALA A 167 -5.70 -6.00 11.41
N PHE A 168 -4.76 -6.13 12.33
CA PHE A 168 -3.56 -5.31 12.38
C PHE A 168 -2.72 -5.43 11.10
N CYS A 169 -2.45 -6.64 10.62
CA CYS A 169 -1.62 -6.81 9.42
C CYS A 169 -2.30 -6.26 8.17
N VAL A 170 -3.62 -6.44 8.02
CA VAL A 170 -4.41 -5.86 6.91
C VAL A 170 -4.40 -4.33 6.96
N TYR A 171 -4.59 -3.74 8.15
CA TYR A 171 -4.54 -2.30 8.30
C TYR A 171 -3.15 -1.75 8.01
N LEU A 172 -2.11 -2.41 8.52
CA LEU A 172 -0.74 -1.98 8.33
C LEU A 172 -0.30 -2.06 6.86
N GLU A 173 -0.70 -3.13 6.15
CA GLU A 173 -0.45 -3.29 4.72
C GLU A 173 -0.96 -2.10 3.92
N ALA A 174 -2.22 -1.69 4.15
CA ALA A 174 -2.89 -0.63 3.41
C ALA A 174 -2.16 0.73 3.48
N VAL A 175 -1.40 0.99 4.56
CA VAL A 175 -0.73 2.28 4.81
C VAL A 175 0.81 2.18 4.89
N SER A 176 1.38 0.99 4.75
CA SER A 176 2.83 0.72 4.78
C SER A 176 3.63 1.49 3.72
N VAL A 177 2.98 1.94 2.64
CA VAL A 177 3.60 2.69 1.53
C VAL A 177 3.83 4.17 1.86
N LEU A 178 3.24 4.71 2.94
CA LEU A 178 3.31 6.15 3.25
C LEU A 178 4.75 6.71 3.37
N PRO A 179 5.71 6.04 4.03
CA PRO A 179 7.09 6.52 4.06
C PRO A 179 7.72 6.63 2.65
N GLN A 180 7.42 5.67 1.77
CA GLN A 180 7.90 5.68 0.38
C GLN A 180 7.38 6.89 -0.40
N LEU A 181 6.08 7.20 -0.26
CA LEU A 181 5.49 8.39 -0.89
C LEU A 181 6.14 9.67 -0.38
N ARG A 182 6.45 9.75 0.91
CA ARG A 182 7.13 10.89 1.51
C ARG A 182 8.54 11.08 0.95
N VAL A 183 9.31 9.99 0.80
CA VAL A 183 10.64 10.05 0.17
C VAL A 183 10.53 10.55 -1.28
N MET A 184 9.58 10.02 -2.07
CA MET A 184 9.39 10.45 -3.46
C MET A 184 9.03 11.95 -3.57
N GLN A 185 8.22 12.46 -2.65
CA GLN A 185 7.90 13.88 -2.58
C GLN A 185 9.13 14.71 -2.21
N ASN A 186 9.85 14.30 -1.17
CA ASN A 186 11.05 14.99 -0.71
C ASN A 186 12.09 15.05 -1.83
N THR A 187 12.47 13.92 -2.44
CA THR A 187 13.52 13.88 -3.49
C THR A 187 13.18 14.77 -4.69
N LYS A 188 11.93 14.77 -5.18
CA LYS A 188 11.51 15.67 -6.27
C LYS A 188 11.66 17.14 -5.92
N VAL A 189 11.28 17.51 -4.70
CA VAL A 189 11.42 18.88 -4.18
C VAL A 189 12.90 19.28 -4.16
N TRP A 190 13.79 18.37 -3.73
CA TRP A 190 15.23 18.60 -3.70
C TRP A 190 15.91 18.64 -5.07
N GLU A 191 15.42 17.91 -6.06
CA GLU A 191 15.93 18.02 -7.44
C GLU A 191 15.45 19.33 -8.10
N MET A 192 14.28 19.84 -7.71
CA MET A 192 13.70 21.07 -8.27
C MET A 192 14.35 22.34 -7.72
N PHE A 193 14.70 22.38 -6.42
CA PHE A 193 15.29 23.57 -5.79
C PHE A 193 16.61 24.06 -6.42
N PRO A 194 17.60 23.21 -6.75
CA PRO A 194 18.84 23.61 -7.42
C PRO A 194 18.61 24.15 -8.83
N VAL A 195 17.57 23.70 -9.52
CA VAL A 195 17.23 24.16 -10.88
C VAL A 195 16.72 25.61 -10.83
N PHE A 196 15.90 25.97 -9.85
CA PHE A 196 15.40 27.34 -9.70
C PHE A 196 16.46 28.36 -9.27
N HIS A 197 17.53 27.92 -8.59
CA HIS A 197 18.61 28.83 -8.19
C HIS A 197 19.66 29.04 -9.29
N ARG A 198 19.53 28.35 -10.44
CA ARG A 198 20.40 28.48 -11.62
C ARG A 198 19.74 29.24 -12.78
N ILE A 199 18.59 29.87 -12.56
CA ILE A 199 17.86 30.73 -13.52
C ILE A 199 17.86 32.15 -12.96
#